data_AF-A0A2T4TIH2-F1
#
_entry.id   AF-A0A2T4TIH2-F1
#
_cell.length_a   1.000
_cell.length_b   1.000
_cell.length_c   1.000
_cell.angle_alpha   90.00
_cell.angle_beta   90.00
_cell.angle_gamma   90.00
#
_symmetry.space_group_name_H-M   'P 1'
#
loop_
_entity.id
_entity.type
_entity.pdbx_description
1 polymer ?
#
loop_
_entity_poly.entity_id
_entity_poly.type
_entity_poly.pdbx_seq_one_letter_code
_entity_poly.pdbx_strand_id
1 'polypeptide(L)'
;MRKFIILLCALVASINISAQTKEKQDSLNIPVFLVDGVEVQSIDDLDQKDIISVHVIKNSDLNKLFYPRTGGILLITTKSKKYLKPIIQKHQDEMKKAKGNKKSGEIYIR
;
A
#
# COMPACT_ATOMS: atom_id res chain seq x y z
N MET A 1 -20.92 6.47 -51.91
CA MET A 1 -19.52 6.22 -51.47
C MET A 1 -19.09 7.13 -50.32
N ARG A 2 -18.97 8.45 -50.50
CA ARG A 2 -18.43 9.39 -49.49
C ARG A 2 -19.18 9.41 -48.14
N LYS A 3 -20.51 9.34 -48.17
CA LYS A 3 -21.37 9.31 -46.96
C LYS A 3 -21.20 8.04 -46.12
N PHE A 4 -20.95 6.90 -46.77
CA PHE A 4 -20.79 5.60 -46.11
C PHE A 4 -19.44 5.51 -45.38
N ILE A 5 -18.40 6.10 -45.95
CA ILE A 5 -17.07 6.21 -45.32
C ILE A 5 -17.15 7.04 -44.03
N ILE A 6 -17.86 8.17 -44.07
CA ILE A 6 -18.05 9.02 -42.88
C ILE A 6 -18.78 8.26 -41.77
N LEU A 7 -19.82 7.50 -42.13
CA LEU A 7 -20.60 6.70 -41.18
C LEU A 7 -19.77 5.58 -40.56
N LEU A 8 -18.94 4.91 -41.37
CA LEU A 8 -18.02 3.87 -40.92
C LEU A 8 -16.94 4.43 -39.98
N CYS A 9 -16.35 5.59 -40.32
CA CYS A 9 -15.37 6.26 -39.45
C CYS A 9 -15.99 6.70 -38.12
N ALA A 10 -17.22 7.22 -38.11
CA ALA A 10 -17.93 7.61 -36.90
C ALA A 10 -18.23 6.39 -36.00
N LEU A 11 -18.63 5.26 -36.59
CA LEU A 11 -18.87 4.02 -35.86
C LEU A 11 -17.59 3.49 -35.21
N VAL A 12 -16.48 3.45 -35.97
CA VAL A 12 -15.17 3.00 -35.46
C VAL A 12 -14.66 3.93 -34.34
N ALA A 13 -14.80 5.25 -34.48
CA ALA A 13 -14.42 6.20 -33.43
C ALA A 13 -15.21 5.99 -32.13
N SER A 14 -16.51 5.70 -32.24
CA SER A 14 -17.40 5.47 -31.10
C SER A 14 -17.00 4.24 -30.29
N ILE A 15 -16.59 3.16 -30.96
CA ILE A 15 -16.15 1.90 -30.31
C ILE A 15 -14.82 2.10 -29.56
N ASN A 16 -13.90 2.90 -30.11
CA ASN A 16 -12.61 3.18 -29.49
C ASN A 16 -12.71 4.07 -28.24
N ILE A 17 -13.72 4.95 -28.17
CA ILE A 17 -13.95 5.83 -27.00
C ILE A 17 -14.42 5.03 -25.78
N SER A 18 -15.28 4.03 -25.96
CA SER A 18 -15.77 3.19 -24.85
C SER A 18 -14.68 2.36 -24.18
N ALA A 19 -13.58 2.05 -24.88
CA ALA A 19 -12.46 1.28 -24.34
C ALA A 19 -11.48 2.10 -23.47
N GLN A 20 -11.63 3.43 -23.41
CA GLN A 20 -10.75 4.33 -22.65
C GLN A 20 -11.46 5.05 -21.50
N THR A 21 -12.43 4.41 -20.85
CA THR A 21 -12.92 4.87 -19.55
C THR A 21 -11.85 4.61 -18.50
N LYS A 22 -10.85 5.51 -18.39
CA LYS A 22 -10.06 5.61 -17.17
C LYS A 22 -11.01 6.07 -16.07
N GLU A 23 -11.44 5.14 -15.24
CA GLU A 23 -12.10 5.42 -13.96
C GLU A 23 -11.35 6.56 -13.27
N LYS A 24 -12.05 7.64 -12.99
CA LYS A 24 -11.49 8.80 -12.29
C LYS A 24 -11.22 8.36 -10.85
N GLN A 25 -10.00 7.89 -10.59
CA GLN A 25 -9.56 7.50 -9.26
C GLN A 25 -9.67 8.72 -8.34
N ASP A 26 -10.65 8.70 -7.44
CA ASP A 26 -10.79 9.72 -6.41
C ASP A 26 -9.53 9.68 -5.52
N SER A 27 -8.80 10.79 -5.45
CA SER A 27 -7.49 10.84 -4.79
C SER A 27 -7.55 10.52 -3.29
N LEU A 28 -8.74 10.60 -2.69
CA LEU A 28 -8.99 10.23 -1.30
C LEU A 28 -9.35 8.76 -1.14
N ASN A 29 -9.90 8.11 -2.16
CA ASN A 29 -10.34 6.71 -2.10
C ASN A 29 -9.20 5.72 -2.40
N ILE A 30 -8.01 6.00 -1.88
CA ILE A 30 -6.83 5.14 -2.02
C ILE A 30 -6.73 4.26 -0.77
N PRO A 31 -6.64 2.93 -0.92
CA PRO A 31 -6.48 2.03 0.23
C PRO A 31 -5.08 2.16 0.83
N VAL A 32 -4.97 1.88 2.13
CA VAL A 32 -3.69 1.78 2.83
C VAL A 32 -3.23 0.34 2.82
N PHE A 33 -2.01 0.09 2.35
CA PHE A 33 -1.41 -1.25 2.37
C PHE A 33 -0.55 -1.41 3.62
N LEU A 34 -0.95 -2.31 4.51
CA LEU A 34 -0.16 -2.71 5.68
C LEU A 34 0.39 -4.12 5.45
N VAL A 35 1.67 -4.23 5.12
CA VAL A 35 2.35 -5.52 4.94
C VAL A 35 3.15 -5.84 6.19
N ASP A 36 2.76 -6.91 6.89
CA ASP A 36 3.33 -7.31 8.18
C ASP A 36 3.36 -6.17 9.23
N GLY A 37 2.36 -5.29 9.18
CA GLY A 37 2.24 -4.12 10.05
C GLY A 37 3.03 -2.88 9.59
N VAL A 38 3.68 -2.93 8.43
CA VAL A 38 4.42 -1.81 7.84
C VAL A 38 3.60 -1.19 6.71
N GLU A 39 3.40 0.12 6.72
CA GLU A 39 2.78 0.82 5.61
C GLU A 39 3.71 0.84 4.38
N VAL A 40 3.21 0.35 3.26
CA VAL A 40 3.92 0.35 1.96
C VAL A 40 3.13 1.15 0.93
N GLN A 41 3.83 1.78 -0.01
CA GLN A 41 3.20 2.61 -1.04
C GLN A 41 2.54 1.79 -2.15
N SER A 42 3.13 0.64 -2.50
CA SER A 42 2.63 -0.30 -3.50
C SER A 42 2.89 -1.73 -3.05
N ILE A 43 2.09 -2.65 -3.57
CA ILE A 43 2.17 -4.10 -3.39
C ILE A 43 2.51 -4.83 -4.69
N ASP A 44 2.85 -4.11 -5.76
CA ASP A 44 3.12 -4.70 -7.09
C ASP A 44 4.34 -5.65 -7.06
N ASP A 45 5.33 -5.35 -6.21
CA ASP A 45 6.52 -6.17 -6.01
C ASP A 45 6.32 -7.34 -5.02
N LEU A 46 5.09 -7.53 -4.53
CA LEU A 46 4.79 -8.56 -3.56
C LEU A 46 4.56 -9.91 -4.26
N ASP A 47 5.39 -10.88 -3.90
CA ASP A 47 5.30 -12.22 -4.44
C ASP A 47 4.08 -12.95 -3.89
N GLN A 48 3.16 -13.36 -4.76
CA GLN A 48 1.93 -14.02 -4.38
C GLN A 48 2.16 -15.31 -3.57
N LYS A 49 3.24 -16.06 -3.84
CA LYS A 49 3.54 -17.30 -3.09
C LYS A 49 3.99 -17.03 -1.65
N ASP A 50 4.42 -15.80 -1.37
CA ASP A 50 4.86 -15.37 -0.04
C ASP A 50 3.70 -14.87 0.82
N ILE A 51 2.54 -14.58 0.23
CA ILE A 51 1.34 -14.15 0.95
C ILE A 51 0.76 -15.33 1.73
N ILE A 52 0.47 -15.08 3.01
CA ILE A 52 -0.25 -16.01 3.89
C ILE A 52 -1.74 -15.65 3.90
N SER A 53 -2.05 -14.37 4.14
CA SER A 53 -3.42 -13.90 4.23
C SER A 53 -3.54 -12.42 3.83
N VAL A 54 -4.74 -12.05 3.40
CA VAL A 54 -5.13 -10.68 3.11
C VAL A 54 -6.46 -10.40 3.79
N HIS A 55 -6.52 -9.33 4.58
CA HIS A 55 -7.73 -8.87 5.26
C HIS A 55 -8.08 -7.46 4.80
N VAL A 56 -9.34 -7.27 4.38
CA VAL A 56 -9.85 -5.96 3.95
C VAL A 56 -10.67 -5.36 5.08
N ILE A 57 -10.26 -4.18 5.55
CA ILE A 57 -10.93 -3.45 6.62
C ILE A 57 -11.52 -2.16 6.01
N LYS A 58 -12.84 -2.13 5.86
CA LYS A 58 -13.55 -0.99 5.26
C LYS A 58 -14.11 -0.01 6.28
N ASN A 59 -14.67 -0.52 7.38
CA ASN A 59 -15.34 0.30 8.40
C ASN A 59 -14.75 -0.02 9.78
N SER A 60 -13.73 0.72 10.19
CA SER A 60 -13.12 0.59 11.51
C SER A 60 -12.65 1.92 12.06
N ASP A 61 -12.55 2.04 13.38
CA ASP A 61 -11.91 3.19 14.02
C ASP A 61 -10.44 3.37 13.59
N LEU A 62 -9.78 2.29 13.13
CA LEU A 62 -8.41 2.34 12.61
C LEU A 62 -8.30 3.21 11.35
N ASN A 63 -9.37 3.34 10.57
CA ASN A 63 -9.36 4.21 9.38
C ASN A 63 -9.07 5.68 9.74
N LYS A 64 -9.43 6.11 10.96
CA LYS A 64 -9.16 7.47 11.44
C LYS A 64 -7.66 7.75 11.55
N LEU A 65 -6.83 6.72 11.77
CA LEU A 65 -5.37 6.86 11.86
C LEU A 65 -4.73 7.22 10.52
N PHE A 66 -5.42 6.94 9.41
CA PHE A 66 -4.90 7.13 8.05
C PHE A 66 -5.63 8.24 7.28
N TYR A 67 -6.42 9.07 7.97
CA TYR A 67 -7.05 10.25 7.39
C TYR A 67 -6.00 11.15 6.70
N PRO A 68 -6.25 11.66 5.48
CA PRO A 68 -7.54 11.77 4.79
C PRO A 68 -7.90 10.60 3.87
N ARG A 69 -7.17 9.47 3.89
CA ARG A 69 -7.46 8.33 3.00
C ARG A 69 -8.72 7.60 3.44
N THR A 70 -9.68 7.44 2.52
CA THR A 70 -10.98 6.80 2.75
C THR A 70 -11.11 5.43 2.09
N GLY A 71 -10.08 4.96 1.37
CA GLY A 71 -10.11 3.68 0.64
C GLY A 71 -10.05 2.41 1.50
N GLY A 72 -10.08 2.55 2.83
CA GLY A 72 -9.93 1.44 3.77
C GLY A 72 -8.50 0.93 3.89
N ILE A 73 -8.33 -0.19 4.59
CA ILE A 73 -7.02 -0.77 4.90
C ILE A 73 -6.96 -2.20 4.38
N LEU A 74 -5.87 -2.53 3.70
CA LEU A 74 -5.53 -3.88 3.26
C LEU A 74 -4.38 -4.41 4.12
N LEU A 75 -4.70 -5.31 5.04
CA LEU A 75 -3.73 -5.95 5.92
C LEU A 75 -3.24 -7.25 5.28
N ILE A 76 -1.95 -7.31 4.98
CA ILE A 76 -1.31 -8.40 4.28
C ILE A 76 -0.28 -9.03 5.22
N THR A 77 -0.35 -10.35 5.39
CA THR A 77 0.63 -11.12 6.16
C THR A 77 1.48 -11.95 5.21
N THR A 78 2.81 -11.90 5.35
CA THR A 78 3.75 -12.63 4.50
C THR A 78 4.55 -13.68 5.28
N LYS A 79 5.05 -14.71 4.59
CA LYS A 79 5.94 -15.72 5.20
C LYS A 79 7.32 -15.12 5.45
N SER A 80 7.84 -14.36 4.49
CA SER A 80 9.21 -13.84 4.54
C SER A 80 9.39 -12.68 5.53
N LYS A 81 8.34 -11.93 5.84
CA LYS A 81 8.40 -10.69 6.65
C LYS A 81 9.40 -9.66 6.09
N LYS A 82 9.51 -9.59 4.76
CA LYS A 82 10.51 -8.78 4.03
C LYS A 82 10.58 -7.33 4.50
N TYR A 83 9.42 -6.67 4.65
CA TYR A 83 9.34 -5.26 5.02
C TYR A 83 9.58 -5.01 6.51
N LEU A 84 9.18 -5.94 7.38
CA LEU A 84 9.29 -5.80 8.82
C LEU A 84 10.72 -6.06 9.34
N LYS A 85 11.44 -7.03 8.75
CA LYS A 85 12.81 -7.40 9.13
C LYS A 85 13.78 -6.22 9.27
N PRO A 86 13.94 -5.32 8.28
CA PRO A 86 14.89 -4.20 8.39
C PRO A 86 14.55 -3.24 9.54
N ILE A 87 13.26 -3.03 9.83
CA ILE A 87 12.81 -2.16 10.92
C ILE A 87 13.17 -2.76 12.28
N ILE A 88 12.91 -4.05 12.46
CA ILE A 88 13.29 -4.78 13.68
C ILE A 88 14.81 -4.75 13.87
N GLN A 89 15.57 -5.00 12.80
CA GLN A 89 17.02 -5.01 12.86
C GLN A 89 17.57 -3.63 13.27
N LYS A 90 17.10 -2.56 12.63
CA LYS A 90 17.47 -1.19 12.98
C LYS A 90 17.20 -0.89 14.45
N HIS A 91 16.02 -1.25 14.94
CA HIS A 91 15.65 -1.04 16.34
C HIS A 91 16.57 -1.82 17.29
N GLN A 92 16.89 -3.07 16.98
CA GLN A 92 17.82 -3.87 17.78
C GLN A 92 19.22 -3.26 17.81
N ASP A 93 19.70 -2.72 16.69
CA ASP A 93 21.02 -2.10 16.61
C ASP A 93 21.07 -0.77 17.39
N GLU A 94 20.01 0.03 17.35
CA GLU A 94 19.85 1.23 18.17
C GLU A 94 19.85 0.88 19.67
N MET A 95 19.13 -0.18 20.06
CA MET A 95 19.11 -0.66 21.44
C MET A 95 20.48 -1.18 21.91
N LYS A 96 21.23 -1.86 21.04
CA LYS A 96 22.60 -2.31 21.36
C LYS A 96 23.54 -1.12 21.55
N LYS A 97 23.50 -0.12 20.66
CA LYS A 97 24.28 1.12 20.80
C LYS A 97 23.95 1.87 22.09
N ALA A 98 22.66 2.01 22.40
CA ALA A 98 22.21 2.66 23.62
C ALA A 98 22.70 1.92 24.89
N LYS A 99 22.74 0.59 24.88
CA LYS A 99 23.30 -0.21 25.98
C LYS A 99 24.82 -0.10 26.08
N GLY A 100 25.54 -0.12 24.95
CA GLY A 100 26.99 0.03 24.92
C GLY A 100 27.48 1.38 25.45
N ASN A 101 26.67 2.43 25.31
CA ASN A 101 26.95 3.77 25.82
C ASN A 101 26.58 3.97 27.31
N LYS A 102 25.93 3.01 27.97
CA LYS A 102 25.65 3.12 29.41
C LYS A 102 26.92 2.87 30.21
N LYS A 103 27.39 3.86 30.96
CA LYS A 103 28.45 3.67 31.94
C LYS A 103 27.94 2.77 33.07
N SER A 104 28.79 1.85 33.51
CA SER A 104 28.48 0.94 34.61
C SER A 104 28.15 1.75 35.88
N GLY A 105 26.99 1.50 36.49
CA GLY A 105 26.54 2.18 37.71
C GLY A 105 25.61 3.39 37.52
N GLU A 106 25.39 3.88 36.30
CA GLU A 106 24.48 5.01 36.06
C GLU A 106 23.09 4.55 35.61
N ILE A 107 22.06 4.95 36.37
CA ILE A 107 20.65 4.74 36.02
C ILE A 107 20.14 5.98 35.29
N TYR A 108 19.87 5.83 34.00
CA TYR A 108 19.22 6.86 33.18
C TYR A 108 17.71 6.66 33.23
N ILE A 109 17.01 7.56 33.93
CA ILE A 109 15.55 7.63 33.97
C ILE A 109 15.10 8.53 32.80
N ARG A 110 14.08 8.08 32.06
CA ARG A 110 13.47 8.86 30.97
C ARG A 110 12.52 9.91 31.51
#